data_AF-A0AAW0A2H7-F1
#
_entry.id   AF-A0AAW0A2H7-F1
#
_cell.length_a   1.000
_cell.length_b   1.000
_cell.length_c   1.000
_cell.angle_alpha   90.00
_cell.angle_beta   90.00
_cell.angle_gamma   90.00
#
_symmetry.space_group_name_H-M   'P 1'
#
loop_
_entity.id
_entity.type
_entity.pdbx_description
1 polymer ?
#
loop_
_entity_poly.entity_id
_entity_poly.type
_entity_poly.pdbx_seq_one_letter_code
_entity_poly.pdbx_strand_id
1 'polypeptide(L)'
;MTVLRDSLDLSNSRDSAIWAAACTAWRDCARLGELLINSASSFTPTRNVTRGCPKSRGSAANNHKFLRFKVDLLINSFALFRALIAVLINQVPWTKTRLSLGDWLTSTETFDEVDAVAALEHHLVVNRQVPDDAPLFAYATPQGWAHLTRSDFVARCNGIWVAAGMAALNGHGFRIGGTTHLLLHGVDPWVVMKQGRWSSAAFLLYWRNVEEILPLFIGDSLDSFTSLRNSVARLAKSI
;
A
#
# COMPACT_ATOMS: atom_id res chain seq x y z
N MET A 1 5.48 12.11 -4.51
CA MET A 1 5.62 10.93 -5.39
C MET A 1 6.16 11.32 -6.76
N THR A 2 5.62 12.34 -7.42
CA THR A 2 6.14 12.85 -8.71
C THR A 2 7.64 13.16 -8.70
N VAL A 3 8.12 13.96 -7.73
CA VAL A 3 9.58 14.22 -7.56
C VAL A 3 10.41 12.93 -7.46
N LEU A 4 9.87 11.89 -6.81
CA LEU A 4 10.54 10.60 -6.71
C LEU A 4 10.55 9.88 -8.07
N ARG A 5 9.44 9.92 -8.83
CA ARG A 5 9.36 9.36 -10.18
C ARG A 5 10.40 9.98 -11.11
N ASP A 6 10.50 11.31 -11.10
CA ASP A 6 11.32 12.08 -12.02
C ASP A 6 12.82 11.91 -11.77
N SER A 7 13.17 11.56 -10.53
CA SER A 7 14.58 11.43 -10.10
C SER A 7 15.12 10.00 -10.19
N LEU A 8 14.25 8.99 -10.35
CA LEU A 8 14.64 7.57 -10.39
C LEU A 8 14.82 7.10 -11.83
N ASP A 9 15.94 6.44 -12.09
CA ASP A 9 16.19 5.76 -13.36
C ASP A 9 15.59 4.36 -13.34
N LEU A 10 14.46 4.15 -14.02
CA LEU A 10 13.80 2.83 -14.02
C LEU A 10 14.50 1.79 -14.91
N SER A 11 15.52 2.16 -15.68
CA SER A 11 16.38 1.17 -16.34
C SER A 11 17.35 0.51 -15.35
N ASN A 12 17.62 1.19 -14.22
CA ASN A 12 18.44 0.66 -13.13
C ASN A 12 17.62 -0.30 -12.25
N SER A 13 18.15 -1.51 -12.05
CA SER A 13 17.55 -2.57 -11.23
C SER A 13 17.14 -2.13 -9.82
N ARG A 14 17.95 -1.31 -9.14
CA ARG A 14 17.69 -0.86 -7.77
C ARG A 14 16.61 0.21 -7.76
N ASP A 15 16.71 1.21 -8.62
CA ASP A 15 15.74 2.30 -8.68
C ASP A 15 14.37 1.82 -9.16
N SER A 16 14.30 0.83 -10.06
CA SER A 16 13.03 0.17 -10.43
C SER A 16 12.37 -0.52 -9.23
N ALA A 17 13.15 -1.20 -8.38
CA ALA A 17 12.66 -1.86 -7.19
C ALA A 17 12.16 -0.86 -6.12
N ILE A 18 12.89 0.25 -5.95
CA ILE A 18 12.50 1.34 -5.07
C ILE A 18 11.20 1.98 -5.56
N TRP A 19 11.09 2.21 -6.87
CA TRP A 19 9.88 2.79 -7.44
C TRP A 19 8.66 1.89 -7.25
N ALA A 20 8.78 0.59 -7.56
CA ALA A 20 7.72 -0.37 -7.33
C ALA A 20 7.31 -0.42 -5.85
N ALA A 21 8.28 -0.50 -4.92
CA ALA A 21 7.98 -0.52 -3.49
C ALA A 21 7.29 0.77 -3.02
N ALA A 22 7.68 1.93 -3.57
CA ALA A 22 7.09 3.22 -3.24
C ALA A 22 5.64 3.33 -3.73
N CYS A 23 5.37 2.95 -4.97
CA CYS A 23 4.01 2.93 -5.52
C CYS A 23 3.12 1.96 -4.74
N THR A 24 3.56 0.72 -4.51
CA THR A 24 2.81 -0.26 -3.71
C THR A 24 2.55 0.25 -2.29
N ALA A 25 3.57 0.78 -1.60
CA ALA A 25 3.40 1.29 -0.23
C ALA A 25 2.37 2.43 -0.15
N TRP A 26 2.38 3.31 -1.16
CA TRP A 26 1.54 4.50 -1.21
C TRP A 26 0.13 4.20 -1.75
N ARG A 27 0.00 3.69 -2.98
CA ARG A 27 -1.30 3.37 -3.61
C ARG A 27 -2.09 2.35 -2.79
N ASP A 28 -1.42 1.35 -2.24
CA ASP A 28 -2.11 0.24 -1.58
C ASP A 28 -2.28 0.48 -0.07
N CYS A 29 -1.85 1.64 0.44
CA CYS A 29 -1.85 1.98 1.87
C CYS A 29 -1.13 0.92 2.73
N ALA A 30 -0.10 0.27 2.17
CA ALA A 30 0.58 -0.84 2.81
C ALA A 30 1.56 -0.35 3.89
N ARG A 31 1.83 -1.20 4.89
CA ARG A 31 2.94 -0.90 5.81
C ARG A 31 4.24 -1.22 5.11
N LEU A 32 5.21 -0.32 5.19
CA LEU A 32 6.53 -0.60 4.62
C LEU A 32 7.19 -1.85 5.22
N GLY A 33 6.85 -2.21 6.46
CA GLY A 33 7.32 -3.45 7.07
C GLY A 33 6.71 -4.74 6.50
N GLU A 34 5.55 -4.66 5.86
CA GLU A 34 4.96 -5.82 5.15
C GLU A 34 5.68 -6.07 3.81
N LEU A 35 6.25 -5.02 3.22
CA LEU A 35 6.91 -5.06 1.91
C LEU A 35 8.41 -5.28 2.00
N LEU A 36 9.08 -4.62 2.96
CA LEU A 36 10.53 -4.54 3.07
C LEU A 36 11.05 -5.02 4.42
N ILE A 37 12.16 -5.75 4.37
CA ILE A 37 12.88 -6.27 5.53
C ILE A 37 13.74 -5.20 6.21
N ASN A 38 14.05 -5.41 7.49
CA ASN A 38 14.94 -4.52 8.24
C ASN A 38 16.41 -4.71 7.88
N SER A 39 16.81 -5.97 7.67
CA SER A 39 18.16 -6.37 7.30
C SER A 39 18.12 -7.63 6.45
N ALA A 40 19.15 -7.88 5.65
CA ALA A 40 19.28 -9.12 4.87
C ALA A 40 19.19 -10.39 5.76
N SER A 41 19.80 -10.35 6.94
CA SER A 41 19.77 -11.45 7.92
C SER A 41 18.39 -11.72 8.53
N SER A 42 17.45 -10.77 8.42
CA SER A 42 16.09 -10.91 8.95
C SER A 42 15.11 -11.55 7.96
N PHE A 43 15.53 -11.80 6.72
CA PHE A 43 14.67 -12.37 5.71
C PHE A 43 14.35 -13.85 6.00
N THR A 44 13.09 -14.21 5.91
CA THR A 44 12.64 -15.60 5.93
C THR A 44 11.49 -15.75 4.93
N PRO A 45 11.59 -16.65 3.93
CA PRO A 45 10.55 -16.85 2.91
C PRO A 45 9.15 -17.17 3.46
N THR A 46 9.05 -17.68 4.68
CA THR A 46 7.78 -18.01 5.35
C THR A 46 7.13 -16.83 6.09
N ARG A 47 7.85 -15.72 6.25
CA ARG A 47 7.41 -14.53 7.00
C ARG A 47 7.49 -13.24 6.19
N ASN A 48 8.07 -13.30 4.99
CA ASN A 48 8.29 -12.17 4.12
C ASN A 48 7.79 -12.49 2.73
N VAL A 49 7.27 -11.47 2.05
CA VAL A 49 6.77 -11.63 0.69
C VAL A 49 7.93 -11.92 -0.26
N THR A 50 7.82 -13.03 -0.95
CA THR A 50 8.79 -13.46 -1.96
C THR A 50 8.32 -13.12 -3.37
N ARG A 51 9.24 -13.18 -4.33
CA ARG A 51 8.93 -13.03 -5.75
C ARG A 51 8.03 -14.14 -6.27
N GLY A 52 8.11 -15.34 -5.71
CA GLY A 52 7.27 -16.50 -6.00
C GLY A 52 5.94 -16.53 -5.23
N CYS A 53 5.62 -15.49 -4.44
CA CYS A 53 4.36 -15.49 -3.67
C CYS A 53 3.13 -15.63 -4.60
N PRO A 54 2.03 -16.22 -4.11
CA PRO A 54 0.78 -16.29 -4.87
C PRO A 54 0.35 -14.90 -5.35
N LYS A 55 0.12 -14.79 -6.67
CA LYS A 55 -0.38 -13.60 -7.35
C LYS A 55 -1.67 -13.92 -8.07
N SER A 56 -2.57 -12.95 -8.11
CA SER A 56 -3.82 -13.05 -8.86
C SER A 56 -4.06 -11.72 -9.55
N ARG A 57 -4.41 -11.80 -10.83
CA ARG A 57 -4.80 -10.65 -11.66
C ARG A 57 -6.27 -10.78 -12.01
N GLY A 58 -6.90 -9.65 -12.29
CA GLY A 58 -8.25 -9.61 -12.81
C GLY A 58 -8.63 -8.21 -13.25
N SER A 59 -9.86 -8.08 -13.71
CA SER A 59 -10.47 -6.80 -14.04
C SER A 59 -11.73 -6.63 -13.20
N ALA A 60 -11.88 -5.44 -12.62
CA ALA A 60 -13.13 -5.04 -11.98
C ALA A 60 -14.20 -4.76 -13.05
N ALA A 61 -15.47 -4.69 -12.61
CA ALA A 61 -16.61 -4.47 -13.51
C ALA A 61 -16.54 -3.14 -14.30
N ASN A 62 -15.76 -2.17 -13.80
CA ASN A 62 -15.48 -0.89 -14.45
C ASN A 62 -14.22 -0.94 -15.34
N ASN A 63 -13.75 -2.12 -15.71
CA ASN A 63 -12.56 -2.38 -16.55
C ASN A 63 -11.20 -1.96 -15.96
N HIS A 64 -11.15 -1.52 -14.70
CA HIS A 64 -9.86 -1.32 -14.04
C HIS A 64 -9.24 -2.68 -13.73
N LYS A 65 -8.00 -2.90 -14.22
CA LYS A 65 -7.26 -4.09 -13.83
C LYS A 65 -6.78 -3.96 -12.40
N PHE A 66 -6.58 -5.11 -11.76
CA PHE A 66 -5.93 -5.18 -10.47
C PHE A 66 -4.93 -6.33 -10.44
N LEU A 67 -3.88 -6.13 -9.67
CA LEU A 67 -2.91 -7.14 -9.30
C LEU A 67 -2.92 -7.27 -7.78
N ARG A 68 -3.13 -8.49 -7.28
CA ARG A 68 -3.00 -8.78 -5.87
C ARG A 68 -1.95 -9.83 -5.60
N PHE A 69 -1.23 -9.69 -4.49
CA PHE A 69 -0.26 -10.66 -4.02
C PHE A 69 -0.40 -10.90 -2.52
N LYS A 70 -0.01 -12.10 -2.09
CA LYS A 70 -0.16 -12.50 -0.69
C LYS A 70 0.95 -11.91 0.16
N VAL A 71 0.58 -11.18 1.21
CA VAL A 71 1.45 -10.61 2.24
C VAL A 71 1.33 -11.42 3.52
N ASP A 72 2.42 -12.08 3.90
CA ASP A 72 2.47 -12.77 5.18
C ASP A 72 2.65 -11.74 6.30
N LEU A 73 1.75 -11.78 7.29
CA LEU A 73 1.73 -10.82 8.37
C LEU A 73 2.92 -11.07 9.30
N LEU A 74 3.88 -10.13 9.31
CA LEU A 74 4.92 -10.06 10.32
C LEU A 74 4.29 -9.90 11.70
N ILE A 75 4.32 -10.98 12.47
CA ILE A 75 4.20 -10.88 13.92
C ILE A 75 5.50 -10.24 14.40
N ASN A 76 5.45 -8.96 14.78
CA ASN A 76 6.52 -8.39 15.59
C ASN A 76 6.69 -9.30 16.82
N SER A 77 7.88 -9.85 17.04
CA SER A 77 8.19 -10.75 18.16
C SER A 77 7.90 -10.17 19.55
N PHE A 78 7.47 -8.91 19.65
CA PHE A 78 6.93 -8.27 20.85
C PHE A 78 5.47 -8.62 21.20
N ALA A 79 4.70 -9.23 20.29
CA ALA A 79 3.35 -9.70 20.61
C ALA A 79 3.35 -10.95 21.51
N LEU A 80 4.40 -11.77 21.43
CA LEU A 80 4.57 -12.97 22.26
C LEU A 80 4.84 -12.63 23.73
N PHE A 81 5.57 -11.55 24.02
CA PHE A 81 5.81 -11.12 25.40
C PHE A 81 4.55 -10.56 26.08
N ARG A 82 3.53 -10.11 25.32
CA ARG A 82 2.21 -9.74 25.84
C ARG A 82 1.22 -10.91 25.89
N ALA A 83 1.58 -12.08 25.35
CA ALA A 83 0.79 -13.31 25.40
C ALA A 83 1.07 -14.15 26.67
N LEU A 84 2.17 -13.91 27.38
CA LEU A 84 2.47 -14.61 28.64
C LEU A 84 1.41 -14.33 29.75
N ILE A 85 0.69 -13.21 29.65
CA ILE A 85 -0.43 -12.86 30.56
C ILE A 85 -1.78 -13.46 30.09
N ALA A 86 -1.86 -14.03 28.88
CA ALA A 86 -3.10 -14.61 28.34
C ALA A 86 -3.18 -16.15 28.54
N VAL A 87 -2.50 -16.68 29.56
CA VAL A 87 -2.46 -18.10 29.95
C VAL A 87 -3.79 -18.60 30.57
N LEU A 88 -4.84 -17.78 30.71
CA LEU A 88 -5.97 -18.12 31.60
C LEU A 88 -7.33 -18.40 30.97
N ILE A 89 -7.54 -18.32 29.64
CA ILE A 89 -8.88 -18.55 29.07
C ILE A 89 -8.83 -19.54 27.91
N ASN A 90 -9.27 -20.76 28.22
CA ASN A 90 -9.59 -21.83 27.28
C ASN A 90 -10.85 -21.46 26.48
N GLN A 91 -10.84 -21.86 25.20
CA GLN A 91 -11.93 -21.77 24.23
C GLN A 91 -12.10 -20.40 23.54
N VAL A 92 -11.64 -20.37 22.28
CA VAL A 92 -11.79 -19.34 21.23
C VAL A 92 -10.66 -18.30 21.12
N PRO A 93 -9.73 -18.42 20.15
CA PRO A 93 -8.77 -17.36 19.86
C PRO A 93 -9.31 -16.36 18.82
N TRP A 94 -9.76 -15.21 19.33
CA TRP A 94 -10.11 -13.97 18.61
C TRP A 94 -8.93 -12.97 18.52
N THR A 95 -9.22 -11.74 18.12
CA THR A 95 -8.54 -11.01 17.05
C THR A 95 -7.42 -10.01 17.40
N LYS A 96 -6.23 -10.29 16.84
CA LYS A 96 -5.17 -9.37 16.35
C LYS A 96 -4.59 -9.95 15.04
N THR A 97 -5.48 -10.27 14.11
CA THR A 97 -5.67 -11.64 13.54
C THR A 97 -5.74 -11.73 12.02
N ARG A 98 -4.77 -12.44 11.47
CA ARG A 98 -4.99 -13.69 10.72
C ARG A 98 -3.64 -14.42 10.79
N LEU A 99 -3.57 -15.47 11.58
CA LEU A 99 -2.32 -16.17 11.91
C LEU A 99 -2.19 -17.54 11.22
N SER A 100 -2.89 -17.76 10.10
CA SER A 100 -2.71 -19.01 9.33
C SER A 100 -2.87 -18.89 7.81
N LEU A 101 -3.26 -17.74 7.27
CA LEU A 101 -3.16 -17.44 5.84
C LEU A 101 -2.85 -15.94 5.71
N GLY A 102 -1.66 -15.58 5.22
CA GLY A 102 -1.33 -14.20 4.84
C GLY A 102 -2.48 -13.50 4.11
N ASP A 103 -2.53 -12.18 4.21
CA ASP A 103 -3.60 -11.37 3.64
C ASP A 103 -3.30 -11.03 2.18
N TRP A 104 -4.28 -10.55 1.43
CA TRP A 104 -4.04 -10.05 0.07
C TRP A 104 -3.82 -8.54 0.11
N LEU A 105 -2.74 -8.10 -0.50
CA LEU A 105 -2.55 -6.71 -0.87
C LEU A 105 -2.95 -6.58 -2.34
N THR A 106 -3.81 -5.61 -2.63
CA THR A 106 -4.39 -5.39 -3.96
C THR A 106 -3.98 -4.01 -4.47
N SER A 107 -3.35 -3.98 -5.64
CA SER A 107 -3.05 -2.77 -6.39
C SER A 107 -4.02 -2.65 -7.56
N THR A 108 -4.59 -1.46 -7.74
CA THR A 108 -5.51 -1.15 -8.84
C THR A 108 -4.78 -0.29 -9.87
N GLU A 109 -4.99 -0.61 -11.16
CA GLU A 109 -4.49 0.17 -12.29
C GLU A 109 -5.12 1.56 -12.28
N THR A 110 -4.27 2.58 -12.23
CA THR A 110 -4.64 4.01 -12.17
C THR A 110 -4.32 4.75 -13.46
N PHE A 111 -3.55 4.16 -14.37
CA PHE A 111 -3.12 4.76 -15.65
C PHE A 111 -2.40 6.10 -15.49
N ASP A 112 -1.77 6.32 -14.35
CA ASP A 112 -0.97 7.50 -14.05
C ASP A 112 0.50 7.13 -13.81
N GLU A 113 1.35 8.14 -13.62
CA GLU A 113 2.79 7.93 -13.48
C GLU A 113 3.17 7.15 -12.21
N VAL A 114 2.25 7.06 -11.24
CA VAL A 114 2.38 6.43 -9.92
C VAL A 114 1.57 5.13 -9.83
N ASP A 115 1.28 4.52 -10.97
CA ASP A 115 0.56 3.25 -11.07
C ASP A 115 1.39 2.10 -10.45
N ALA A 116 0.86 1.51 -9.39
CA ALA A 116 1.53 0.44 -8.65
C ALA A 116 1.56 -0.88 -9.39
N VAL A 117 0.57 -1.16 -10.25
CA VAL A 117 0.55 -2.36 -11.09
C VAL A 117 1.68 -2.26 -12.12
N ALA A 118 1.72 -1.15 -12.87
CA ALA A 118 2.74 -0.91 -13.88
C ALA A 118 4.15 -0.89 -13.28
N ALA A 119 4.35 -0.22 -12.14
CA ALA A 119 5.64 -0.16 -11.47
C ALA A 119 6.10 -1.54 -10.99
N LEU A 120 5.20 -2.34 -10.40
CA LEU A 120 5.53 -3.69 -9.93
C LEU A 120 5.86 -4.63 -11.08
N GLU A 121 5.10 -4.59 -12.18
CA GLU A 121 5.37 -5.42 -13.35
C GLU A 121 6.69 -5.05 -14.01
N HIS A 122 6.97 -3.75 -14.17
CA HIS A 122 8.24 -3.25 -14.68
C HIS A 122 9.42 -3.75 -13.82
N HIS A 123 9.30 -3.64 -12.49
CA HIS A 123 10.32 -4.15 -11.57
C HIS A 123 10.57 -5.66 -11.73
N LEU A 124 9.50 -6.45 -11.86
CA LEU A 124 9.63 -7.89 -12.05
C LEU A 124 10.35 -8.25 -13.36
N VAL A 125 10.13 -7.45 -14.43
CA VAL A 125 10.79 -7.62 -15.74
C VAL A 125 12.26 -7.21 -15.68
N VAL A 126 12.58 -6.03 -15.15
CA VAL A 126 13.97 -5.53 -15.03
C VAL A 126 14.82 -6.44 -14.14
N ASN A 127 14.20 -6.99 -13.08
CA ASN A 127 14.86 -7.89 -12.13
C ASN A 127 14.51 -9.37 -12.36
N ARG A 128 14.25 -9.78 -13.60
CA ARG A 128 13.84 -11.16 -13.95
C ARG A 128 14.82 -12.26 -13.52
N GLN A 129 16.11 -11.92 -13.39
CA GLN A 129 17.19 -12.80 -12.95
C GLN A 129 17.16 -13.10 -11.44
N VAL A 130 16.37 -12.35 -10.66
CA VAL A 130 16.27 -12.56 -9.22
C VAL A 130 15.36 -13.76 -8.93
N PRO A 131 15.81 -14.76 -8.15
CA PRO A 131 15.07 -15.99 -7.85
C PRO A 131 13.69 -15.79 -7.20
N ASP A 132 12.80 -16.78 -7.36
CA ASP A 132 11.44 -16.74 -6.80
C ASP A 132 11.38 -16.77 -5.28
N ASP A 133 12.36 -17.40 -4.61
CA ASP A 133 12.45 -17.45 -3.16
C ASP A 133 13.07 -16.18 -2.54
N ALA A 134 13.56 -15.25 -3.37
CA ALA A 134 14.06 -13.95 -2.92
C ALA A 134 12.91 -13.00 -2.53
N PRO A 135 13.17 -11.94 -1.73
CA PRO A 135 12.15 -10.94 -1.40
C PRO A 135 11.54 -10.27 -2.64
N LEU A 136 10.26 -9.92 -2.59
CA LEU A 136 9.52 -9.35 -3.74
C LEU A 136 10.24 -8.17 -4.41
N PHE A 137 10.77 -7.25 -3.58
CA PHE A 137 11.48 -6.05 -4.04
C PHE A 137 13.01 -6.22 -4.05
N ALA A 138 13.52 -7.44 -4.05
CA ALA A 138 14.94 -7.69 -4.32
C ALA A 138 15.28 -7.33 -5.77
N TYR A 139 16.51 -6.85 -5.98
CA TYR A 139 16.98 -6.34 -7.25
C TYR A 139 18.32 -6.96 -7.63
N ALA A 140 18.61 -7.01 -8.93
CA ALA A 140 19.83 -7.62 -9.42
C ALA A 140 21.06 -6.72 -9.23
N THR A 141 22.21 -7.38 -9.11
CA THR A 141 23.53 -6.75 -9.00
C THR A 141 24.51 -7.52 -9.89
N PRO A 142 25.70 -6.94 -10.20
CA PRO A 142 26.71 -7.67 -10.96
C PRO A 142 27.16 -8.98 -10.30
N GLN A 143 27.02 -9.11 -8.98
CA GLN A 143 27.39 -10.29 -8.20
C GLN A 143 26.20 -11.25 -7.96
N GLY A 144 25.04 -10.98 -8.55
CA GLY A 144 23.81 -11.76 -8.37
C GLY A 144 22.61 -10.86 -8.07
N TRP A 145 22.22 -10.76 -6.81
CA TRP A 145 21.12 -9.92 -6.38
C TRP A 145 21.30 -9.43 -4.94
N ALA A 146 20.55 -8.39 -4.58
CA ALA A 146 20.58 -7.77 -3.28
C ALA A 146 19.17 -7.52 -2.73
N HIS A 147 19.09 -7.46 -1.40
CA HIS A 147 17.88 -7.12 -0.69
C HIS A 147 17.64 -5.62 -0.76
N LEU A 148 16.40 -5.19 -0.98
CA LEU A 148 16.00 -3.82 -0.69
C LEU A 148 15.56 -3.73 0.77
N THR A 149 16.44 -3.20 1.62
CA THR A 149 16.12 -2.99 3.03
C THR A 149 15.28 -1.74 3.24
N ARG A 150 14.56 -1.68 4.36
CA ARG A 150 13.78 -0.49 4.72
C ARG A 150 14.67 0.75 4.87
N SER A 151 15.86 0.60 5.44
CA SER A 151 16.81 1.72 5.59
C SER A 151 17.28 2.22 4.24
N ASP A 152 17.66 1.33 3.32
CA ASP A 152 18.15 1.73 2.00
C ASP A 152 17.07 2.42 1.17
N PHE A 153 15.83 1.92 1.26
CA PHE A 153 14.68 2.51 0.62
C PHE A 153 14.38 3.92 1.15
N VAL A 154 14.26 4.07 2.48
CA VAL A 154 13.98 5.37 3.10
C VAL A 154 15.11 6.36 2.83
N ALA A 155 16.36 5.92 2.89
CA ALA A 155 17.53 6.75 2.60
C ALA A 155 17.52 7.26 1.16
N ARG A 156 17.24 6.41 0.16
CA ARG A 156 17.15 6.84 -1.25
C ARG A 156 16.02 7.85 -1.46
N CYS A 157 14.82 7.56 -0.95
CA CYS A 157 13.66 8.44 -1.09
C CYS A 157 13.92 9.81 -0.44
N ASN A 158 14.42 9.82 0.80
CA ASN A 158 14.72 11.07 1.50
C ASN A 158 15.88 11.84 0.86
N GLY A 159 16.89 11.17 0.32
CA GLY A 159 17.96 11.84 -0.42
C GLY A 159 17.41 12.65 -1.61
N ILE A 160 16.45 12.08 -2.34
CA ILE A 160 15.76 12.75 -3.45
C ILE A 160 14.89 13.92 -2.96
N TRP A 161 14.04 13.67 -1.96
CA TRP A 161 13.12 14.69 -1.44
C TRP A 161 13.85 15.87 -0.80
N VAL A 162 14.88 15.61 0.01
CA VAL A 162 15.68 16.66 0.64
C VAL A 162 16.44 17.47 -0.41
N ALA A 163 17.01 16.83 -1.44
CA ALA A 163 17.65 17.55 -2.54
C ALA A 163 16.68 18.45 -3.32
N ALA A 164 15.39 18.08 -3.36
CA ALA A 164 14.32 18.88 -3.93
C ALA A 164 13.71 19.92 -2.96
N GLY A 165 14.30 20.13 -1.77
CA GLY A 165 13.82 21.09 -0.77
C GLY A 165 12.59 20.62 0.04
N MET A 166 12.24 19.34 -0.05
CA MET A 166 11.11 18.76 0.70
C MET A 166 11.56 18.17 2.04
N ALA A 167 10.63 18.06 2.98
CA ALA A 167 10.90 17.44 4.27
C ALA A 167 11.16 15.92 4.14
N ALA A 168 12.11 15.42 4.94
CA ALA A 168 12.34 13.99 5.06
C ALA A 168 11.15 13.29 5.73
N LEU A 169 10.81 12.09 5.23
CA LEU A 169 9.72 11.28 5.75
C LEU A 169 10.25 9.94 6.27
N ASN A 170 9.56 9.39 7.26
CA ASN A 170 9.75 7.99 7.64
C ASN A 170 8.89 7.08 6.75
N GLY A 171 9.09 5.77 6.86
CA GLY A 171 8.31 4.79 6.08
C GLY A 171 6.79 4.83 6.35
N HIS A 172 6.35 5.39 7.48
CA HIS A 172 4.92 5.56 7.79
C HIS A 172 4.26 6.65 6.94
N GLY A 173 5.04 7.61 6.44
CA GLY A 173 4.59 8.67 5.54
C GLY A 173 3.94 8.15 4.26
N PHE A 174 4.39 7.02 3.70
CA PHE A 174 3.78 6.43 2.50
C PHE A 174 2.32 6.03 2.74
N ARG A 175 2.05 5.35 3.86
CA ARG A 175 0.70 4.91 4.22
C ARG A 175 -0.22 6.08 4.55
N ILE A 176 0.27 7.10 5.25
CA ILE A 176 -0.49 8.35 5.50
C ILE A 176 -0.79 9.06 4.18
N GLY A 177 0.22 9.26 3.33
CA GLY A 177 0.08 9.96 2.07
C GLY A 177 -0.88 9.26 1.12
N GLY A 178 -0.83 7.93 1.05
CA GLY A 178 -1.73 7.12 0.22
C GLY A 178 -3.19 7.24 0.67
N THR A 179 -3.40 7.15 1.99
CA THR A 179 -4.71 7.36 2.62
C THR A 179 -5.27 8.73 2.27
N THR A 180 -4.46 9.77 2.49
CA THR A 180 -4.84 11.17 2.25
C THR A 180 -5.19 11.39 0.78
N HIS A 181 -4.38 10.85 -0.13
CA HIS A 181 -4.61 10.95 -1.56
C HIS A 181 -5.93 10.29 -1.99
N LEU A 182 -6.19 9.05 -1.57
CA LEU A 182 -7.45 8.38 -1.92
C LEU A 182 -8.68 9.14 -1.40
N LEU A 183 -8.61 9.65 -0.17
CA LEU A 183 -9.71 10.43 0.43
C LEU A 183 -9.94 11.76 -0.31
N LEU A 184 -8.88 12.48 -0.69
CA LEU A 184 -8.97 13.71 -1.48
C LEU A 184 -9.50 13.46 -2.90
N HIS A 185 -9.35 12.24 -3.42
CA HIS A 185 -9.97 11.81 -4.68
C HIS A 185 -11.41 11.29 -4.51
N GLY A 186 -12.02 11.50 -3.34
CA GLY A 186 -13.42 11.14 -3.08
C GLY A 186 -13.66 9.64 -2.91
N VAL A 187 -12.59 8.83 -2.76
CA VAL A 187 -12.76 7.40 -2.50
C VAL A 187 -13.35 7.22 -1.11
N ASP A 188 -14.47 6.51 -1.04
CA ASP A 188 -15.21 6.31 0.20
C ASP A 188 -14.30 5.82 1.35
N PRO A 189 -14.39 6.43 2.55
CA PRO A 189 -13.58 6.08 3.72
C PRO A 189 -13.51 4.59 4.03
N TRP A 190 -14.59 3.84 3.85
CA TRP A 190 -14.64 2.40 4.10
C TRP A 190 -13.84 1.61 3.06
N VAL A 191 -13.86 2.05 1.81
CA VAL A 191 -13.02 1.48 0.74
C VAL A 191 -11.54 1.71 1.06
N VAL A 192 -11.15 2.92 1.47
CA VAL A 192 -9.77 3.21 1.88
C VAL A 192 -9.37 2.40 3.12
N MET A 193 -10.29 2.24 4.08
CA MET A 193 -10.09 1.41 5.27
C MET A 193 -9.83 -0.06 4.89
N LYS A 194 -10.57 -0.60 3.91
CA LYS A 194 -10.34 -1.94 3.37
C LYS A 194 -9.04 -2.03 2.59
N GLN A 195 -8.71 -1.05 1.77
CA GLN A 195 -7.46 -0.98 1.00
C GLN A 195 -6.23 -1.11 1.91
N GLY A 196 -6.13 -0.29 2.95
CA GLY A 196 -5.01 -0.40 3.89
C GLY A 196 -5.21 -1.42 5.01
N ARG A 197 -6.24 -2.27 4.92
CA ARG A 197 -6.48 -3.42 5.82
C ARG A 197 -6.54 -3.02 7.29
N TRP A 198 -7.23 -1.92 7.60
CA TRP A 198 -7.55 -1.56 8.97
C TRP A 198 -8.80 -2.32 9.42
N SER A 199 -8.77 -2.83 10.66
CA SER A 199 -9.91 -3.51 11.29
C SER A 199 -10.56 -2.66 12.40
N SER A 200 -10.05 -1.45 12.64
CA SER A 200 -10.51 -0.57 13.72
C SER A 200 -10.43 0.91 13.33
N ALA A 201 -10.99 1.77 14.18
CA ALA A 201 -10.95 3.23 14.06
C ALA A 201 -9.54 3.84 14.08
N ALA A 202 -8.48 3.05 14.30
CA ALA A 202 -7.09 3.48 14.14
C ALA A 202 -6.79 4.04 12.73
N PHE A 203 -7.65 3.74 11.74
CA PHE A 203 -7.66 4.38 10.43
C PHE A 203 -7.74 5.93 10.49
N LEU A 204 -8.55 6.49 11.39
CA LEU A 204 -8.73 7.95 11.49
C LEU A 204 -7.43 8.70 11.83
N LEU A 205 -6.48 8.03 12.49
CA LEU A 205 -5.17 8.60 12.81
C LEU A 205 -4.31 8.89 11.56
N TYR A 206 -4.68 8.33 10.40
CA TYR A 206 -3.98 8.49 9.13
C TYR A 206 -4.57 9.61 8.26
N TRP A 207 -5.66 10.25 8.70
CA TRP A 207 -6.26 11.37 7.97
C TRP A 207 -5.40 12.62 8.17
N ARG A 208 -4.94 13.20 7.06
CA ARG A 208 -4.28 14.51 6.99
C ARG A 208 -5.06 15.36 5.99
N ASN A 209 -4.94 16.67 6.09
CA ASN A 209 -5.74 17.63 5.31
C ASN A 209 -7.26 17.43 5.52
N VAL A 210 -7.67 17.26 6.77
CA VAL A 210 -9.08 16.99 7.14
C VAL A 210 -9.99 18.15 6.73
N GLU A 211 -9.45 19.36 6.75
CA GLU A 211 -10.05 20.60 6.30
C GLU A 211 -10.43 20.62 4.82
N GLU A 212 -9.78 19.81 3.98
CA GLU A 212 -10.15 19.62 2.56
C GLU A 212 -11.02 18.36 2.37
N ILE A 213 -10.71 17.29 3.12
CA ILE A 213 -11.45 16.03 3.04
C ILE A 213 -12.91 16.19 3.49
N LEU A 214 -13.17 16.86 4.61
CA LEU A 214 -14.54 16.96 5.13
C LEU A 214 -15.47 17.74 4.18
N PRO A 215 -15.10 18.94 3.67
CA PRO A 215 -15.95 19.64 2.72
C PRO A 215 -16.20 18.86 1.43
N LEU A 216 -15.22 18.09 0.93
CA LEU A 216 -15.40 17.26 -0.26
C LEU A 216 -16.56 16.27 -0.08
N PHE A 217 -16.51 15.44 0.97
CA PHE A 217 -17.55 14.42 1.21
C PHE A 217 -18.90 15.04 1.62
N ILE A 218 -18.89 16.14 2.36
CA ILE A 218 -20.13 16.84 2.72
C ILE A 218 -20.77 17.45 1.46
N GLY A 219 -19.98 18.10 0.62
CA GLY A 219 -20.41 18.69 -0.65
C GLY A 219 -21.04 17.66 -1.58
N ASP A 220 -20.34 16.55 -1.86
CA ASP A 220 -20.84 15.47 -2.73
C ASP A 220 -22.18 14.91 -2.26
N SER A 221 -22.35 14.79 -0.95
CA SER A 221 -23.60 14.31 -0.33
C SER A 221 -24.75 15.33 -0.52
N LEU A 222 -24.48 16.62 -0.30
CA LEU A 222 -25.46 17.69 -0.50
C LEU A 222 -25.87 17.84 -1.97
N ASP A 223 -24.92 17.70 -2.90
CA ASP A 223 -25.18 17.78 -4.34
C ASP A 223 -26.01 16.59 -4.83
N SER A 224 -25.68 15.38 -4.36
CA SER A 224 -26.47 14.16 -4.63
C SER A 224 -27.90 14.29 -4.12
N PHE A 225 -28.08 14.79 -2.89
CA PHE A 225 -29.41 15.04 -2.33
C PHE A 225 -30.20 16.06 -3.15
N THR A 226 -29.55 17.13 -3.59
CA THR A 226 -30.15 18.17 -4.43
C THR A 226 -30.58 17.61 -5.78
N SER A 227 -29.75 16.79 -6.41
CA SER A 227 -30.06 16.09 -7.67
C SER A 227 -31.29 15.18 -7.54
N LEU A 228 -31.36 14.37 -6.48
CA LEU A 228 -32.51 13.51 -6.19
C LEU A 228 -33.78 14.33 -5.99
N ARG A 229 -33.72 15.38 -5.15
CA ARG A 229 -34.85 16.27 -4.86
C ARG A 229 -35.39 16.91 -6.13
N ASN A 230 -34.51 17.40 -7.00
CA ASN A 230 -34.88 18.00 -8.28
C ASN A 230 -35.55 17.00 -9.23
N SER A 231 -35.06 15.76 -9.27
CA SER A 231 -35.65 14.70 -10.09
C SER A 231 -37.06 14.34 -9.64
N VAL A 232 -37.27 14.18 -8.33
CA VAL A 232 -38.60 13.92 -7.74
C VAL A 232 -39.56 15.08 -8.02
N ALA A 233 -39.11 16.33 -7.87
CA ALA A 233 -39.92 17.50 -8.13
C ALA A 233 -40.35 17.64 -9.61
N ARG A 234 -39.53 17.17 -10.56
CA ARG A 234 -39.90 17.11 -11.99
C ARG A 234 -40.96 16.04 -12.23
N LEU A 235 -40.79 14.85 -11.67
CA LEU A 235 -41.76 13.75 -11.81
C LEU A 235 -43.13 14.13 -11.25
N ALA A 236 -43.16 14.82 -10.11
CA ALA A 236 -44.41 15.30 -9.49
C ALA A 236 -45.14 16.38 -10.30
N LYS A 237 -44.47 17.08 -11.23
CA LYS A 237 -45.09 18.06 -12.13
C LYS A 237 -45.58 17.47 -13.45
N SER A 238 -45.24 16.21 -13.72
CA SER A 238 -45.57 15.50 -14.97
C SER A 238 -46.79 14.58 -14.83
N ILE A 239 -47.45 14.59 -13.67
CA ILE A 239 -48.68 13.85 -13.34
C ILE A 239 -49.78 14.89 -13.13
#